data_AF-A0A382HBS0-F1
#
_entry.id   AF-A0A382HBS0-F1
#
_cell.length_a   1.000
_cell.length_b   1.000
_cell.length_c   1.000
_cell.angle_alpha   90.00
_cell.angle_beta   90.00
_cell.angle_gamma   90.00
#
_symmetry.space_group_name_H-M   'P 1'
#
loop_
_entity.id
_entity.type
_entity.pdbx_description
1 polymer ?
#
loop_
_entity_poly.entity_id
_entity_poly.type
_entity_poly.pdbx_seq_one_letter_code
_entity_poly.pdbx_strand_id
1 'polypeptide(L)' 'MTQTNKSLLVCDTCGNQAQHLRRDVVDEDYNALSRPPMWNCDECYEEKRRRRQGRKAGQ' A
#
# COMPACT_ATOMS: atom_id res chain seq x y z
N MET A 1 -13.28 30.98 -3.63
CA MET A 1 -13.67 29.59 -3.31
C MET A 1 -12.52 28.69 -3.76
N THR A 2 -11.63 28.33 -2.85
CA THR A 2 -10.49 27.45 -3.15
C THR A 2 -11.01 26.02 -3.31
N GLN A 3 -11.30 25.64 -4.55
CA GLN A 3 -11.60 24.25 -4.87
C GLN A 3 -10.29 23.47 -4.80
N THR A 4 -10.04 22.86 -3.66
CA THR A 4 -8.89 21.98 -3.45
C THR A 4 -9.10 20.76 -4.35
N ASN A 5 -8.59 20.82 -5.57
CA ASN A 5 -8.44 19.68 -6.46
C ASN A 5 -7.50 18.69 -5.75
N LYS A 6 -8.05 17.83 -4.88
CA LYS A 6 -7.31 16.72 -4.31
C LYS A 6 -7.05 15.75 -5.46
N SER A 7 -5.90 15.89 -6.09
CA SER A 7 -5.38 14.92 -7.04
C SER A 7 -5.45 13.55 -6.37
N LEU A 8 -6.27 12.66 -6.92
CA LEU A 8 -6.34 11.30 -6.43
C LEU A 8 -4.99 10.62 -6.63
N LEU A 9 -4.56 9.87 -5.63
CA LEU A 9 -3.31 9.12 -5.66
C LEU A 9 -3.57 7.75 -6.27
N VAL A 10 -2.60 7.20 -7.01
CA VAL A 10 -2.74 5.90 -7.69
C VAL A 10 -2.08 4.81 -6.86
N CYS A 11 -2.82 3.74 -6.56
CA CYS A 11 -2.31 2.57 -5.85
C CYS A 11 -1.31 1.80 -6.71
N ASP A 12 -0.13 1.50 -6.17
CA ASP A 12 0.92 0.73 -6.86
C ASP A 12 0.54 -0.76 -7.06
N THR A 13 -0.35 -1.30 -6.21
CA THR A 13 -0.77 -2.72 -6.30
C THR A 13 -1.89 -2.93 -7.32
N CYS A 14 -2.95 -2.11 -7.29
CA CYS A 14 -4.15 -2.34 -8.11
C CYS A 14 -4.40 -1.26 -9.17
N GLY A 15 -3.64 -0.17 -9.18
CA GLY A 15 -3.82 0.95 -10.12
C GLY A 15 -5.04 1.83 -9.84
N ASN A 16 -5.83 1.54 -8.80
CA ASN A 16 -7.01 2.34 -8.47
C ASN A 16 -6.63 3.69 -7.87
N GLN A 17 -7.46 4.69 -8.17
CA GLN A 17 -7.36 6.03 -7.59
C GLN A 17 -7.97 6.06 -6.19
N ALA A 18 -7.22 6.58 -5.22
CA ALA A 18 -7.64 6.69 -3.83
C ALA A 18 -7.35 8.10 -3.28
N GLN A 19 -8.13 8.51 -2.28
CA GLN A 19 -7.88 9.78 -1.59
C GLN A 19 -6.62 9.73 -0.72
N HIS A 20 -6.29 8.54 -0.20
CA HIS A 20 -5.13 8.29 0.63
C HIS A 20 -4.47 6.98 0.19
N LEU A 21 -3.14 6.93 0.28
CA LEU A 21 -2.35 5.73 0.13
C LEU A 21 -1.59 5.46 1.42
N ARG A 22 -1.40 4.18 1.71
CA ARG A 22 -0.66 3.64 2.84
C ARG A 22 0.67 3.11 2.32
N ARG A 23 1.76 3.58 2.93
CA ARG A 23 3.09 3.06 2.64
C ARG A 23 3.21 1.63 3.17
N ASP A 24 3.56 0.72 2.29
CA ASP A 24 3.87 -0.66 2.61
C ASP A 24 5.39 -0.90 2.55
N VAL A 25 6.02 -0.87 3.73
CA VAL A 25 7.43 -1.24 3.96
C VAL A 25 7.56 -2.69 4.45
N VAL A 26 6.46 -3.42 4.46
CA VAL A 26 6.41 -4.78 4.99
C VAL A 26 6.25 -5.81 3.89
N ASP A 27 6.52 -5.47 2.63
CA ASP A 27 6.61 -6.48 1.59
C ASP A 27 7.90 -7.31 1.76
N GLU A 28 7.88 -8.60 1.38
CA GLU A 28 9.09 -9.45 1.46
C GLU A 28 10.18 -8.95 0.53
N ASP A 29 9.77 -8.29 -0.55
CA ASP A 29 10.65 -7.71 -1.54
C ASP A 29 11.10 -6.29 -1.20
N TYR A 30 10.67 -5.72 -0.06
CA TYR A 30 11.08 -4.37 0.33
C TYR A 30 12.57 -4.31 0.70
N ASN A 31 13.30 -3.39 0.06
CA ASN A 31 14.69 -3.11 0.38
C ASN A 31 14.92 -1.61 0.31
N ALA A 32 15.24 -0.98 1.44
CA ALA A 32 15.41 0.47 1.53
C ALA A 32 16.45 1.07 0.56
N LEU A 33 17.36 0.25 0.03
CA LEU A 33 18.41 0.65 -0.90
C LEU A 33 18.06 0.38 -2.36
N SER A 34 17.43 -0.76 -2.67
CA SER A 34 17.24 -1.20 -4.06
C SER A 34 15.78 -1.33 -4.50
N ARG A 35 14.83 -1.34 -3.57
CA ARG A 35 13.40 -1.56 -3.84
C ARG A 35 12.54 -0.63 -2.97
N PRO A 36 12.09 0.51 -3.52
CA PRO A 36 11.32 1.48 -2.76
C PRO A 36 10.02 0.86 -2.21
N PRO A 37 9.46 1.44 -1.14
CA PRO A 37 8.21 0.95 -0.58
C PRO A 37 7.05 1.22 -1.53
N MET A 38 6.11 0.28 -1.59
CA MET A 38 4.88 0.43 -2.37
C MET A 38 3.88 1.33 -1.64
N TRP A 39 3.11 2.09 -2.40
CA TRP A 39 1.99 2.89 -1.90
C TRP A 39 0.67 2.24 -2.30
N ASN A 40 -0.03 1.70 -1.31
CA ASN A 40 -1.22 0.89 -1.52
C ASN A 40 -2.47 1.62 -1.02
N CYS A 41 -3.61 1.43 -1.69
CA CYS A 41 -4.89 1.81 -1.11
C CYS A 41 -5.15 0.98 0.16
N ASP A 42 -6.09 1.43 1.00
CA ASP A 42 -6.39 0.77 2.28
C ASP A 42 -6.74 -0.71 2.10
N GLU A 43 -7.52 -1.07 1.07
CA GLU A 43 -7.89 -2.46 0.78
C GLU A 43 -6.67 -3.34 0.47
N CYS A 44 -5.80 -2.92 -0.46
CA CYS A 44 -4.60 -3.67 -0.80
C CYS A 44 -3.62 -3.75 0.38
N TYR A 45 -3.51 -2.68 1.16
CA TYR A 45 -2.68 -2.63 2.36
C TYR A 45 -3.16 -3.63 3.42
N GLU A 46 -4.46 -3.62 3.74
CA GLU A 46 -5.05 -4.53 4.73
C GLU A 46 -5.00 -5.99 4.27
N GLU A 47 -5.24 -6.26 2.98
CA GLU A 47 -5.15 -7.62 2.45
C GLU A 47 -3.74 -8.19 2.61
N LYS A 48 -2.70 -7.44 2.23
CA LYS A 48 -1.30 -7.85 2.41
C LYS A 48 -0.99 -8.12 3.89
N ARG A 49 -1.49 -7.27 4.81
CA ARG A 49 -1.33 -7.47 6.27
C ARG A 49 -2.04 -8.73 6.75
N ARG A 50 -3.27 -8.99 6.29
CA ARG A 50 -4.03 -10.20 6.62
C ARG A 50 -3.33 -11.46 6.12
N ARG A 51 -2.87 -11.47 4.86
CA ARG A 51 -2.10 -12.59 4.29
C ARG A 51 -0.84 -12.89 5.11
N ARG A 52 -0.12 -11.86 5.55
CA ARG A 52 1.07 -12.01 6.39
C ARG A 52 0.75 -12.54 7.78
N GLN A 53 -0.29 -12.02 8.43
CA GLN A 53 -0.73 -12.54 9.74
C GLN A 53 -1.15 -14.01 9.65
N GLY A 54 -1.86 -14.38 8.58
CA GLY A 54 -2.19 -15.78 8.29
C GLY A 54 -0.97 -16.67 8.06
N ARG A 55 0.06 -16.17 7.36
CA ARG A 55 1.34 -16.90 7.16
C ARG A 55 2.12 -17.09 8.47
N LYS A 56 1.99 -16.21 9.45
CA LYS A 56 2.69 -16.32 10.74
C LYS A 56 2.06 -17.33 11.72
N ALA A 57 0.85 -17.81 11.46
CA ALA A 57 0.15 -18.75 12.34
C ALA A 57 0.45 -20.23 12.03
N GLY A 58 1.33 -20.53 11.07
CA GLY A 58 1.62 -21.88 10.60
C GLY A 58 3.08 -22.32 10.70
N GLN A 59 3.83 -21.82 11.68
CA GLN A 59 5.23 -22.22 11.91
C GLN A 59 5.46 -22.62 13.36
#